data_AF-A0A3Q2CMS0-F1
#
_entry.id   AF-A0A3Q2CMS0-F1
#
_cell.length_a   1.000
_cell.length_b   1.000
_cell.length_c   1.000
_cell.angle_alpha   90.00
_cell.angle_beta   90.00
_cell.angle_gamma   90.00
#
_symmetry.space_group_name_H-M   'P 1'
#
loop_
_entity.id
_entity.type
_entity.pdbx_description
1 polymer ?
#
loop_
_entity_poly.entity_id
_entity_poly.type
_entity_poly.pdbx_seq_one_letter_code
_entity_poly.pdbx_strand_id
1 'polypeptide(L)'
;MSLDDLIFIVSVSFTAFCFYFFLFFLFLFTGKTPIKDLFSDLRDGKKLLDLLEGLTETTKERGSTRVHSLNNVNKVLQVLHQNNVDLVNIGGTDIVDGNHKLTLGLIWSIILHWQVKDIMKDIMSNLQQTNSEKILLSWVRQCTRSYPEVNVLNFTTSWSDGLALNAILHHFRPGAFSWDQVVKMSPVERLDHAFTFAKNQLAIERLLDPEDVAVQLPDKKSIIMYVTSLFAVLPKDVSMEAIREVETLPRKYKEVYISQTVQTEEAGSSPRPETPSTLTETEGEMDDSLLEVDLDGYQTTLEEVLTWLLSAEDALHVQDEVSDDVEEVKEQFHTHEGFMMELTAHQSNVGNVLQAGNQLIVQGNLTVEEEEEIREQMTLLNSRWESLRVASMDRQARLHEVLMELQQQQLQQLSDWLTLTEERIKSMETEPAADDFDLYKDKIERHKELQNDLEAEQVKVNSLTHMVVVVDENSSESATAALEEQLQSLGERWAAVCRWTEERWQKLQEVFLVWQQLLSDQVSDIFLPVK
;
A
#
# COMPACT_ATOMS: atom_id res chain seq x y z
N MET A 1 10.90 1.60 18.23
CA MET A 1 9.91 2.55 17.65
C MET A 1 8.50 2.02 17.85
N SER A 2 7.47 2.85 18.03
CA SER A 2 6.10 2.31 18.15
C SER A 2 5.60 1.83 16.78
N LEU A 3 4.90 0.69 16.76
CA LEU A 3 4.39 0.04 15.54
C LEU A 3 3.51 0.98 14.68
N ASP A 4 2.87 1.96 15.32
CA ASP A 4 1.99 2.93 14.69
C ASP A 4 2.74 3.99 13.86
N ASP A 5 4.00 4.29 14.21
CA ASP A 5 4.83 5.27 13.50
C ASP A 5 5.43 4.69 12.21
N LEU A 6 5.69 3.37 12.18
CA LEU A 6 6.20 2.63 11.02
C LEU A 6 5.14 2.54 9.88
N ILE A 7 3.86 2.45 10.26
CA ILE A 7 2.73 2.39 9.33
C ILE A 7 2.43 3.75 8.70
N PHE A 8 2.69 4.84 9.41
CA PHE A 8 2.44 6.20 8.93
C PHE A 8 3.46 6.63 7.84
N ILE A 9 4.71 6.19 7.94
CA ILE A 9 5.80 6.59 7.03
C ILE A 9 5.71 5.83 5.69
N VAL A 10 5.40 4.53 5.72
CA VAL A 10 5.19 3.70 4.52
C VAL A 10 4.00 4.20 3.68
N SER A 11 2.99 4.82 4.29
CA SER A 11 1.83 5.35 3.58
C SER A 11 2.07 6.71 2.90
N VAL A 12 3.09 7.48 3.28
CA VAL A 12 3.29 8.85 2.77
C VAL A 12 4.05 8.85 1.44
N SER A 13 5.01 7.94 1.26
CA SER A 13 5.88 7.87 0.07
C SER A 13 5.20 7.26 -1.16
N PHE A 14 4.38 6.22 -0.98
CA PHE A 14 3.61 5.60 -2.07
C PHE A 14 2.54 6.53 -2.64
N THR A 15 1.90 7.30 -1.76
CA THR A 15 0.85 8.23 -2.16
C THR A 15 1.43 9.47 -2.86
N ALA A 16 2.58 9.99 -2.41
CA ALA A 16 3.34 11.07 -3.06
C ALA A 16 3.74 10.76 -4.52
N PHE A 17 4.16 9.52 -4.77
CA PHE A 17 4.56 9.06 -6.11
C PHE A 17 3.36 8.91 -7.06
N CYS A 18 2.26 8.34 -6.56
CA CYS A 18 0.98 8.29 -7.30
C CYS A 18 0.41 9.69 -7.57
N PHE A 19 0.60 10.66 -6.65
CA PHE A 19 0.16 12.05 -6.83
C PHE A 19 0.90 12.79 -7.94
N TYR A 20 2.22 12.57 -8.07
CA TYR A 20 3.03 13.20 -9.11
C TYR A 20 2.62 12.71 -10.50
N PHE A 21 2.46 11.39 -10.67
CA PHE A 21 2.02 10.79 -11.92
C PHE A 21 0.58 11.17 -12.31
N PHE A 22 -0.33 11.27 -11.33
CA PHE A 22 -1.72 11.68 -11.58
C PHE A 22 -1.85 13.15 -12.03
N LEU A 23 -1.17 14.08 -11.35
CA LEU A 23 -1.14 15.49 -11.76
C LEU A 23 -0.46 15.67 -13.12
N PHE A 24 0.61 14.91 -13.38
CA PHE A 24 1.29 14.89 -14.68
C PHE A 24 0.33 14.47 -15.81
N PHE A 25 -0.45 13.38 -15.63
CA PHE A 25 -1.42 12.91 -16.63
C PHE A 25 -2.62 13.84 -16.83
N LEU A 26 -3.15 14.45 -15.76
CA LEU A 26 -4.29 15.37 -15.82
C LEU A 26 -3.96 16.67 -16.57
N PHE A 27 -2.73 17.19 -16.40
CA PHE A 27 -2.25 18.36 -17.15
C PHE A 27 -1.95 18.04 -18.63
N LEU A 28 -1.48 16.81 -18.92
CA LEU A 28 -1.24 16.34 -20.29
C LEU A 28 -2.55 16.26 -21.09
N PHE A 29 -3.65 15.77 -20.47
CA PHE A 29 -4.96 15.62 -21.11
C PHE A 29 -5.71 16.94 -21.32
N THR A 30 -5.41 17.96 -20.52
CA THR A 30 -6.06 19.29 -20.60
C THR A 30 -5.26 20.30 -21.45
N GLY A 31 -4.09 19.89 -21.97
CA GLY A 31 -3.23 20.73 -22.81
C GLY A 31 -2.56 21.89 -22.07
N LYS A 32 -2.42 21.80 -20.74
CA LYS A 32 -1.84 22.86 -19.88
C LYS A 32 -0.42 22.51 -19.45
N THR A 33 0.35 23.53 -19.07
CA THR A 33 1.77 23.39 -18.71
C THR A 33 1.95 22.49 -17.47
N PRO A 34 2.75 21.42 -17.53
CA PRO A 34 2.91 20.47 -16.44
C PRO A 34 3.58 21.08 -15.19
N ILE A 35 3.30 20.50 -14.03
CA ILE A 35 3.93 20.83 -12.74
C ILE A 35 5.30 20.13 -12.72
N LYS A 36 6.39 20.91 -12.65
CA LYS A 36 7.78 20.42 -12.61
C LYS A 36 8.25 20.20 -11.18
N ASP A 37 7.90 21.13 -10.29
CA ASP A 37 8.13 21.02 -8.85
C ASP A 37 6.90 21.51 -8.09
N LEU A 38 6.31 20.61 -7.31
CA LEU A 38 5.07 20.80 -6.59
C LEU A 38 5.12 21.97 -5.59
N PHE A 39 6.27 22.21 -4.97
CA PHE A 39 6.41 23.17 -3.88
C PHE A 39 6.74 24.57 -4.37
N SER A 40 7.30 24.71 -5.57
CA SER A 40 7.59 26.00 -6.18
C SER A 40 6.52 26.43 -7.19
N ASP A 41 6.02 25.52 -8.00
CA ASP A 41 5.09 25.84 -9.09
C ASP A 41 3.66 26.14 -8.64
N LEU A 42 3.28 25.73 -7.42
CA LEU A 42 1.94 25.98 -6.87
C LEU A 42 1.87 27.27 -6.05
N ARG A 43 3.01 27.88 -5.73
CA ARG A 43 3.10 29.05 -4.82
C ARG A 43 2.40 30.29 -5.36
N ASP A 44 2.33 30.43 -6.69
CA ASP A 44 1.69 31.58 -7.33
C ASP A 44 0.16 31.40 -7.53
N GLY A 45 -0.35 30.21 -7.18
CA GLY A 45 -1.75 29.83 -7.24
C GLY A 45 -2.31 29.65 -8.65
N LYS A 46 -1.55 29.90 -9.72
CA LYS A 46 -2.08 29.87 -11.10
C LYS A 46 -2.33 28.46 -11.58
N LYS A 47 -1.38 27.54 -11.35
CA LYS A 47 -1.56 26.12 -11.70
C LYS A 47 -2.67 25.44 -10.88
N LEU A 48 -2.85 25.87 -9.62
CA LEU A 48 -3.98 25.44 -8.80
C LEU A 48 -5.33 25.94 -9.36
N LEU A 49 -5.38 27.18 -9.87
CA LEU A 49 -6.56 27.68 -10.57
C LEU A 49 -6.77 26.97 -11.92
N ASP A 50 -5.69 26.65 -12.64
CA ASP A 50 -5.75 25.86 -13.88
C ASP A 50 -6.35 24.47 -13.65
N LEU A 51 -6.01 23.83 -12.52
CA LEU A 51 -6.52 22.53 -12.10
C LEU A 51 -8.03 22.58 -11.80
N LEU A 52 -8.52 23.70 -11.26
CA LEU A 52 -9.93 23.92 -10.95
C LEU A 52 -10.73 24.55 -12.11
N GLU A 53 -10.06 24.89 -13.22
CA GLU A 53 -10.66 25.50 -14.39
C GLU A 53 -11.46 24.45 -15.17
N GLY A 54 -12.78 24.47 -14.97
CA GLY A 54 -13.73 23.41 -15.34
C GLY A 54 -14.85 23.27 -14.31
N LEU A 55 -14.58 23.66 -13.06
CA LEU A 55 -15.55 23.65 -11.95
C LEU A 55 -16.17 25.04 -11.69
N THR A 56 -15.51 26.13 -12.08
CA THR A 56 -16.02 27.52 -12.01
C THR A 56 -15.36 28.45 -13.05
N GLU A 57 -16.02 29.55 -13.41
CA GLU A 57 -15.43 30.64 -14.22
C GLU A 57 -14.68 31.63 -13.31
N THR A 58 -13.40 31.39 -13.05
CA THR A 58 -12.59 32.31 -12.22
C THR A 58 -11.46 32.97 -13.02
N THR A 59 -11.31 34.30 -12.84
CA THR A 59 -10.28 35.10 -13.52
C THR A 59 -8.98 35.16 -12.71
N LYS A 60 -7.87 34.75 -13.34
CA LYS A 60 -6.51 34.71 -12.76
C LYS A 60 -5.90 36.12 -12.68
N GLU A 61 -5.34 36.50 -11.53
CA GLU A 61 -4.58 37.76 -11.42
C GLU A 61 -3.21 37.62 -12.08
N ARG A 62 -2.87 38.58 -12.96
CA ARG A 62 -1.69 38.52 -13.85
C ARG A 62 -0.41 39.15 -13.26
N GLY A 63 -0.33 39.34 -11.95
CA GLY A 63 0.83 39.91 -11.27
C GLY A 63 1.80 38.85 -10.71
N SER A 64 3.03 39.29 -10.39
CA SER A 64 4.11 38.44 -9.86
C SER A 64 4.51 38.77 -8.40
N THR A 65 3.91 39.80 -7.81
CA THR A 65 4.20 40.14 -6.40
C THR A 65 3.53 39.13 -5.47
N ARG A 66 4.09 38.94 -4.27
CA ARG A 66 3.54 38.02 -3.24
C ARG A 66 2.06 38.25 -2.95
N VAL A 67 1.58 39.49 -3.07
CA VAL A 67 0.16 39.84 -2.89
C VAL A 67 -0.73 39.21 -3.97
N HIS A 68 -0.27 39.19 -5.24
CA HIS A 68 -1.02 38.54 -6.34
C HIS A 68 -1.05 37.02 -6.18
N SER A 69 0.08 36.41 -5.77
CA SER A 69 0.15 34.98 -5.46
C SER A 69 -0.82 34.61 -4.34
N LEU A 70 -0.85 35.41 -3.27
CA LEU A 70 -1.76 35.22 -2.16
C LEU A 70 -3.23 35.39 -2.57
N ASN A 71 -3.54 36.34 -3.46
CA ASN A 71 -4.89 36.49 -4.00
C ASN A 71 -5.32 35.27 -4.83
N ASN A 72 -4.44 34.75 -5.69
CA ASN A 72 -4.73 33.56 -6.49
C ASN A 72 -4.91 32.32 -5.60
N VAL A 73 -4.02 32.07 -4.64
CA VAL A 73 -4.14 30.96 -3.70
C VAL A 73 -5.39 31.13 -2.82
N ASN A 74 -5.69 32.32 -2.32
CA ASN A 74 -6.92 32.54 -1.54
C ASN A 74 -8.19 32.30 -2.38
N LYS A 75 -8.17 32.62 -3.68
CA LYS A 75 -9.26 32.24 -4.59
C LYS A 75 -9.39 30.73 -4.70
N VAL A 76 -8.29 29.99 -4.82
CA VAL A 76 -8.30 28.51 -4.77
C VAL A 76 -8.94 28.05 -3.48
N LEU A 77 -8.44 28.47 -2.32
CA LEU A 77 -8.98 28.08 -1.01
C LEU A 77 -10.47 28.46 -0.87
N GLN A 78 -10.88 29.61 -1.44
CA GLN A 78 -12.27 30.03 -1.45
C GLN A 78 -13.14 29.10 -2.31
N VAL A 79 -12.68 28.71 -3.50
CA VAL A 79 -13.36 27.73 -4.36
C VAL A 79 -13.47 26.38 -3.65
N LEU A 80 -12.40 25.95 -2.96
CA LEU A 80 -12.40 24.71 -2.18
C LEU A 80 -13.41 24.76 -1.03
N HIS A 81 -13.44 25.85 -0.25
CA HIS A 81 -14.45 26.04 0.80
C HIS A 81 -15.87 26.12 0.23
N GLN A 82 -16.08 26.79 -0.90
CA GLN A 82 -17.39 26.86 -1.58
C GLN A 82 -17.89 25.48 -2.03
N ASN A 83 -16.98 24.54 -2.31
CA ASN A 83 -17.30 23.16 -2.62
C ASN A 83 -17.33 22.24 -1.38
N ASN A 84 -17.24 22.79 -0.16
CA ASN A 84 -17.19 22.07 1.12
C ASN A 84 -15.93 21.20 1.31
N VAL A 85 -14.76 21.62 0.83
CA VAL A 85 -13.48 20.98 1.19
C VAL A 85 -13.09 21.47 2.58
N ASP A 86 -12.95 20.56 3.55
CA ASP A 86 -12.49 20.91 4.89
C ASP A 86 -10.96 21.02 4.91
N LEU A 87 -10.46 22.25 4.93
CA LEU A 87 -9.04 22.56 4.94
C LEU A 87 -8.61 22.82 6.39
N VAL A 88 -8.16 21.78 7.08
CA VAL A 88 -7.70 21.89 8.47
C VAL A 88 -6.31 22.52 8.50
N ASN A 89 -6.22 23.73 9.06
CA ASN A 89 -4.97 24.47 9.27
C ASN A 89 -4.17 24.79 7.98
N ILE A 90 -4.84 24.98 6.85
CA ILE A 90 -4.20 25.40 5.58
C ILE A 90 -4.65 26.82 5.22
N GLY A 91 -3.73 27.78 5.30
CA GLY A 91 -3.93 29.16 4.88
C GLY A 91 -3.21 29.49 3.57
N GLY A 92 -3.62 30.59 2.91
CA GLY A 92 -3.00 31.00 1.66
C GLY A 92 -1.52 31.37 1.80
N THR A 93 -1.12 31.87 2.97
CA THR A 93 0.28 32.17 3.28
C THR A 93 1.14 30.91 3.31
N ASP A 94 0.60 29.80 3.80
CA ASP A 94 1.35 28.55 3.92
C ASP A 94 1.76 28.00 2.55
N ILE A 95 0.89 28.14 1.55
CA ILE A 95 1.14 27.70 0.18
C ILE A 95 2.06 28.68 -0.54
N VAL A 96 1.82 30.00 -0.41
CA VAL A 96 2.67 31.02 -1.04
C VAL A 96 4.08 31.00 -0.47
N ASP A 97 4.23 30.67 0.82
CA ASP A 97 5.54 30.60 1.49
C ASP A 97 6.20 29.22 1.32
N GLY A 98 5.52 28.25 0.69
CA GLY A 98 6.09 26.96 0.30
C GLY A 98 6.17 25.94 1.43
N ASN A 99 5.22 25.94 2.36
CA ASN A 99 5.14 24.92 3.40
C ASN A 99 4.82 23.56 2.78
N HIS A 100 5.81 22.67 2.71
CA HIS A 100 5.69 21.39 2.01
C HIS A 100 4.56 20.51 2.58
N LYS A 101 4.45 20.44 3.91
CA LYS A 101 3.43 19.63 4.61
C LYS A 101 2.02 20.11 4.28
N LEU A 102 1.79 21.43 4.32
CA LEU A 102 0.47 22.01 4.07
C LEU A 102 0.14 22.08 2.57
N THR A 103 1.15 22.19 1.70
CA THR A 103 0.98 22.11 0.24
C THR A 103 0.56 20.71 -0.19
N LEU A 104 1.20 19.67 0.34
CA LEU A 104 0.76 18.29 0.15
C LEU A 104 -0.64 18.05 0.73
N GLY A 105 -0.93 18.56 1.92
CA GLY A 105 -2.26 18.48 2.52
C GLY A 105 -3.36 19.13 1.68
N LEU A 106 -3.05 20.26 1.02
CA LEU A 106 -3.96 20.95 0.11
C LEU A 106 -4.26 20.12 -1.15
N ILE A 107 -3.23 19.60 -1.80
CA ILE A 107 -3.36 18.77 -3.00
C ILE A 107 -4.13 17.49 -2.67
N TRP A 108 -3.77 16.85 -1.55
CA TRP A 108 -4.50 15.68 -1.05
C TRP A 108 -5.97 16.00 -0.83
N SER A 109 -6.29 17.15 -0.23
CA SER A 109 -7.67 17.58 -0.04
C SER A 109 -8.41 17.79 -1.36
N ILE A 110 -7.75 18.33 -2.39
CA ILE A 110 -8.33 18.49 -3.74
C ILE A 110 -8.58 17.11 -4.38
N ILE A 111 -7.61 16.20 -4.32
CA ILE A 111 -7.70 14.86 -4.90
C ILE A 111 -8.78 14.04 -4.17
N LEU A 112 -8.71 13.96 -2.85
CA LEU A 112 -9.72 13.30 -2.02
C LEU A 112 -11.10 13.90 -2.28
N HIS A 113 -11.20 15.21 -2.51
CA HIS A 113 -12.47 15.83 -2.79
C HIS A 113 -13.02 15.50 -4.19
N TRP A 114 -12.27 15.70 -5.26
CA TRP A 114 -12.83 15.54 -6.61
C TRP A 114 -12.68 14.14 -7.19
N GLN A 115 -11.76 13.32 -6.68
CA GLN A 115 -11.62 11.91 -7.05
C GLN A 115 -12.45 11.01 -6.14
N VAL A 116 -12.57 11.36 -4.85
CA VAL A 116 -13.20 10.48 -3.84
C VAL A 116 -14.54 11.02 -3.32
N LYS A 117 -14.77 12.33 -3.19
CA LYS A 117 -16.03 12.86 -2.61
C LYS A 117 -17.25 12.72 -3.52
N ASP A 118 -17.13 12.75 -4.84
CA ASP A 118 -18.29 12.45 -5.72
C ASP A 118 -18.73 10.97 -5.64
N ILE A 119 -17.86 10.08 -5.15
CA ILE A 119 -18.17 8.65 -4.99
C ILE A 119 -18.40 8.26 -3.52
N MET A 120 -17.78 8.94 -2.56
CA MET A 120 -17.74 8.57 -1.15
C MET A 120 -18.32 9.63 -0.18
N LYS A 121 -18.92 10.74 -0.63
CA LYS A 121 -19.58 11.68 0.30
C LYS A 121 -20.65 11.02 1.19
N ASP A 122 -21.30 9.96 0.69
CA ASP A 122 -22.27 9.17 1.47
C ASP A 122 -21.62 8.04 2.28
N ILE A 123 -20.34 7.74 2.04
CA ILE A 123 -19.65 6.55 2.55
C ILE A 123 -18.62 6.91 3.64
N MET A 124 -17.97 8.07 3.53
CA MET A 124 -16.83 8.49 4.37
C MET A 124 -17.18 9.54 5.44
N SER A 125 -18.32 9.40 6.13
CA SER A 125 -18.62 10.29 7.26
C SER A 125 -18.45 9.64 8.66
N ASN A 126 -17.61 8.60 8.86
CA ASN A 126 -16.93 8.27 10.14
C ASN A 126 -16.10 6.95 10.10
N LEU A 127 -14.92 6.95 10.74
CA LEU A 127 -13.87 5.92 10.71
C LEU A 127 -13.71 5.21 12.08
N GLN A 128 -14.19 3.98 12.18
CA GLN A 128 -13.67 2.86 13.00
C GLN A 128 -14.42 1.59 12.53
N GLN A 129 -13.70 0.62 11.94
CA GLN A 129 -14.24 -0.42 11.03
C GLN A 129 -15.22 0.20 10.00
N THR A 130 -14.67 0.82 8.96
CA THR A 130 -15.36 1.85 8.19
C THR A 130 -16.72 1.37 7.65
N ASN A 131 -17.76 2.20 7.80
CA ASN A 131 -19.05 2.01 7.12
C ASN A 131 -18.86 1.77 5.61
N SER A 132 -17.73 2.18 5.02
CA SER A 132 -17.34 1.87 3.64
C SER A 132 -17.14 0.38 3.35
N GLU A 133 -16.50 -0.41 4.20
CA GLU A 133 -16.37 -1.86 4.00
C GLU A 133 -17.75 -2.52 4.07
N LYS A 134 -18.61 -2.07 5.00
CA LYS A 134 -19.99 -2.56 5.10
C LYS A 134 -20.85 -2.18 3.90
N ILE A 135 -20.72 -0.95 3.40
CA ILE A 135 -21.45 -0.45 2.22
C ILE A 135 -21.01 -1.22 0.98
N LEU A 136 -19.70 -1.38 0.77
CA LEU A 136 -19.19 -2.16 -0.34
C LEU A 136 -19.62 -3.63 -0.22
N LEU A 137 -19.50 -4.24 0.96
CA LEU A 137 -19.90 -5.64 1.16
C LEU A 137 -21.42 -5.82 0.99
N SER A 138 -22.21 -4.85 1.44
CA SER A 138 -23.67 -4.81 1.25
C SER A 138 -24.04 -4.70 -0.22
N TRP A 139 -23.42 -3.75 -0.93
CA TRP A 139 -23.61 -3.55 -2.36
C TRP A 139 -23.28 -4.81 -3.15
N VAL A 140 -22.12 -5.41 -2.88
CA VAL A 140 -21.70 -6.66 -3.52
C VAL A 140 -22.74 -7.74 -3.27
N ARG A 141 -23.11 -7.99 -2.01
CA ARG A 141 -24.09 -9.02 -1.66
C ARG A 141 -25.46 -8.79 -2.31
N GLN A 142 -25.88 -7.54 -2.48
CA GLN A 142 -27.10 -7.20 -3.18
C GLN A 142 -27.00 -7.52 -4.68
N CYS A 143 -25.88 -7.18 -5.31
CA CYS A 143 -25.61 -7.54 -6.72
C CYS A 143 -25.55 -9.06 -6.91
N THR A 144 -24.97 -9.79 -5.95
CA THR A 144 -24.77 -11.24 -6.05
C THR A 144 -25.96 -12.06 -5.54
N ARG A 145 -27.01 -11.45 -5.00
CA ARG A 145 -28.14 -12.15 -4.34
C ARG A 145 -28.88 -13.14 -5.24
N SER A 146 -28.87 -12.91 -6.55
CA SER A 146 -29.57 -13.76 -7.53
C SER A 146 -28.73 -14.95 -8.01
N TYR A 147 -27.51 -15.12 -7.49
CA TYR A 147 -26.57 -16.16 -7.89
C TYR A 147 -26.34 -17.12 -6.71
N PRO A 148 -26.99 -18.31 -6.70
CA PRO A 148 -26.95 -19.24 -5.57
C PRO A 148 -25.53 -19.72 -5.22
N GLU A 149 -24.62 -19.74 -6.19
CA GLU A 149 -23.24 -20.19 -6.04
C GLU A 149 -22.33 -19.14 -5.39
N VAL A 150 -22.81 -17.91 -5.18
CA VAL A 150 -21.97 -16.78 -4.74
C VAL A 150 -22.40 -16.28 -3.36
N ASN A 151 -21.51 -16.40 -2.38
CA ASN A 151 -21.72 -15.87 -1.04
C ASN A 151 -20.52 -15.05 -0.57
N VAL A 152 -20.63 -13.72 -0.67
CA VAL A 152 -19.54 -12.82 -0.29
C VAL A 152 -19.63 -12.44 1.18
N LEU A 153 -18.61 -12.79 1.96
CA LEU A 153 -18.53 -12.57 3.40
C LEU A 153 -17.38 -11.66 3.83
N ASN A 154 -16.35 -11.52 2.98
CA ASN A 154 -15.13 -10.77 3.26
C ASN A 154 -14.56 -10.18 1.96
N PHE A 155 -13.45 -9.45 2.04
CA PHE A 155 -12.68 -8.94 0.89
C PHE A 155 -11.39 -9.72 0.63
N THR A 156 -11.37 -11.00 0.99
CA THR A 156 -10.23 -11.89 0.76
C THR A 156 -10.74 -13.17 0.09
N THR A 157 -10.98 -14.23 0.86
CA THR A 157 -11.32 -15.57 0.37
C THR A 157 -12.64 -15.64 -0.40
N SER A 158 -13.56 -14.70 -0.21
CA SER A 158 -14.83 -14.65 -0.98
C SER A 158 -14.63 -14.27 -2.46
N TRP A 159 -13.42 -13.88 -2.85
CA TRP A 159 -13.11 -13.34 -4.18
C TRP A 159 -12.16 -14.22 -4.99
N SER A 160 -11.52 -15.22 -4.35
CA SER A 160 -10.45 -16.01 -4.97
C SER A 160 -10.92 -16.95 -6.07
N ASP A 161 -12.20 -17.32 -6.10
CA ASP A 161 -12.77 -18.18 -7.14
C ASP A 161 -13.28 -17.42 -8.39
N GLY A 162 -13.20 -16.08 -8.36
CA GLY A 162 -13.62 -15.18 -9.43
C GLY A 162 -15.13 -15.06 -9.65
N LEU A 163 -15.98 -15.80 -8.92
CA LEU A 163 -17.43 -15.79 -9.16
C LEU A 163 -18.07 -14.49 -8.70
N ALA A 164 -17.62 -13.92 -7.58
CA ALA A 164 -18.13 -12.65 -7.07
C ALA A 164 -17.99 -11.49 -8.07
N LEU A 165 -16.82 -11.36 -8.71
CA LEU A 165 -16.57 -10.31 -9.71
C LEU A 165 -17.47 -10.47 -10.94
N ASN A 166 -17.57 -11.69 -11.46
CA ASN A 166 -18.42 -11.96 -12.62
C ASN A 166 -19.91 -11.76 -12.29
N ALA A 167 -20.35 -12.11 -11.08
CA ALA A 167 -21.74 -11.93 -10.66
C ALA A 167 -22.14 -10.45 -10.61
N ILE A 168 -21.25 -9.58 -10.14
CA ILE A 168 -21.45 -8.12 -10.16
C ILE A 168 -21.59 -7.63 -11.61
N LEU A 169 -20.65 -8.02 -12.49
CA LEU A 169 -20.68 -7.60 -13.89
C LEU A 169 -21.94 -8.11 -14.62
N HIS A 170 -22.32 -9.37 -14.41
CA HIS A 170 -23.50 -9.98 -14.99
C HIS A 170 -24.79 -9.37 -14.43
N HIS A 171 -24.82 -8.95 -13.15
CA HIS A 171 -25.98 -8.28 -12.56
C HIS A 171 -26.34 -6.99 -13.30
N PHE A 172 -25.34 -6.16 -13.61
CA PHE A 172 -25.56 -4.90 -14.34
C PHE A 172 -25.64 -5.08 -15.85
N ARG A 173 -25.11 -6.17 -16.39
CA ARG A 173 -25.08 -6.49 -17.82
C ARG A 173 -25.47 -7.97 -18.10
N PRO A 174 -26.70 -8.39 -17.79
CA PRO A 174 -27.10 -9.82 -17.85
C PRO A 174 -27.16 -10.40 -19.27
N GLY A 175 -27.14 -9.55 -20.31
CA GLY A 175 -27.09 -9.99 -21.70
C GLY A 175 -25.68 -10.01 -22.32
N ALA A 176 -24.64 -9.62 -21.57
CA ALA A 176 -23.31 -9.44 -22.14
C ALA A 176 -22.49 -10.74 -22.22
N PHE A 177 -22.74 -11.70 -21.33
CA PHE A 177 -22.15 -13.02 -21.34
C PHE A 177 -23.05 -14.03 -20.60
N SER A 178 -22.80 -15.33 -20.80
CA SER A 178 -23.62 -16.40 -20.22
C SER A 178 -23.10 -16.81 -18.83
N TRP A 179 -23.93 -16.66 -17.79
CA TRP A 179 -23.58 -17.13 -16.43
C TRP A 179 -23.20 -18.62 -16.38
N ASP A 180 -23.95 -19.47 -17.09
CA ASP A 180 -23.68 -20.92 -17.16
C ASP A 180 -22.29 -21.28 -17.73
N GLN A 181 -21.67 -20.37 -18.50
CA GLN A 181 -20.32 -20.56 -19.02
C GLN A 181 -19.28 -20.16 -17.99
N VAL A 182 -19.50 -19.05 -17.27
CA VAL A 182 -18.61 -18.57 -16.20
C VAL A 182 -18.45 -19.61 -15.10
N VAL A 183 -19.56 -20.23 -14.67
CA VAL A 183 -19.53 -21.27 -13.62
C VAL A 183 -18.68 -22.49 -14.03
N LYS A 184 -18.50 -22.75 -15.33
CA LYS A 184 -17.70 -23.89 -15.83
C LYS A 184 -16.21 -23.57 -16.00
N MET A 185 -15.83 -22.29 -15.99
CA MET A 185 -14.43 -21.85 -16.11
C MET A 185 -13.67 -22.11 -14.80
N SER A 186 -12.34 -22.19 -14.88
CA SER A 186 -11.47 -22.21 -13.70
C SER A 186 -11.40 -20.83 -13.01
N PRO A 187 -10.97 -20.74 -11.74
CA PRO A 187 -10.83 -19.46 -11.03
C PRO A 187 -10.03 -18.40 -11.78
N VAL A 188 -8.86 -18.77 -12.32
CA VAL A 188 -7.98 -17.86 -13.07
C VAL A 188 -8.66 -17.37 -14.35
N GLU A 189 -9.31 -18.25 -15.11
CA GLU A 189 -10.05 -17.89 -16.32
C GLU A 189 -11.24 -16.97 -16.02
N ARG A 190 -11.95 -17.18 -14.90
CA ARG A 190 -13.04 -16.31 -14.46
C ARG A 190 -12.53 -14.92 -14.10
N LEU A 191 -11.39 -14.83 -13.41
CA LEU A 191 -10.77 -13.57 -13.01
C LEU A 191 -10.26 -12.79 -14.22
N ASP A 192 -9.54 -13.46 -15.14
CA ASP A 192 -9.10 -12.85 -16.39
C ASP A 192 -10.28 -12.38 -17.25
N HIS A 193 -11.34 -13.19 -17.34
CA HIS A 193 -12.58 -12.80 -18.01
C HIS A 193 -13.20 -11.55 -17.37
N ALA A 194 -13.33 -11.50 -16.04
CA ALA A 194 -13.90 -10.36 -15.33
C ALA A 194 -13.07 -9.07 -15.56
N PHE A 195 -11.76 -9.15 -15.45
CA PHE A 195 -10.87 -8.00 -15.61
C PHE A 195 -10.84 -7.50 -17.06
N THR A 196 -10.81 -8.41 -18.02
CA THR A 196 -10.87 -8.07 -19.45
C THR A 196 -12.22 -7.46 -19.81
N PHE A 197 -13.32 -7.99 -19.26
CA PHE A 197 -14.64 -7.42 -19.46
C PHE A 197 -14.74 -6.01 -18.87
N ALA A 198 -14.28 -5.80 -17.63
CA ALA A 198 -14.29 -4.50 -16.97
C ALA A 198 -13.44 -3.46 -17.71
N LYS A 199 -12.27 -3.83 -18.24
CA LYS A 199 -11.46 -2.95 -19.09
C LYS A 199 -12.18 -2.55 -20.36
N ASN A 200 -12.72 -3.52 -21.09
CA ASN A 200 -13.31 -3.27 -22.41
C ASN A 200 -14.67 -2.57 -22.34
N GLN A 201 -15.48 -2.87 -21.32
CA GLN A 201 -16.86 -2.41 -21.22
C GLN A 201 -17.07 -1.26 -20.24
N LEU A 202 -16.19 -1.13 -19.24
CA LEU A 202 -16.30 -0.14 -18.16
C LEU A 202 -15.07 0.79 -18.06
N ALA A 203 -14.07 0.62 -18.93
CA ALA A 203 -12.81 1.37 -18.90
C ALA A 203 -12.06 1.30 -17.57
N ILE A 204 -12.22 0.19 -16.83
CA ILE A 204 -11.45 -0.08 -15.60
C ILE A 204 -10.17 -0.81 -15.97
N GLU A 205 -9.01 -0.22 -15.66
CA GLU A 205 -7.71 -0.83 -15.94
C GLU A 205 -7.54 -2.16 -15.17
N ARG A 206 -6.71 -3.06 -15.70
CA ARG A 206 -6.41 -4.35 -15.06
C ARG A 206 -5.41 -4.13 -13.94
N LEU A 207 -5.88 -3.66 -12.78
CA LEU A 207 -5.03 -3.34 -11.63
C LEU A 207 -4.55 -4.58 -10.86
N LEU A 208 -5.16 -5.74 -11.10
CA LEU A 208 -4.86 -7.00 -10.42
C LEU A 208 -4.57 -8.08 -11.46
N ASP A 209 -3.61 -8.94 -11.13
CA ASP A 209 -3.35 -10.15 -11.91
C ASP A 209 -4.26 -11.31 -11.46
N PRO A 210 -4.84 -12.07 -12.41
CA PRO A 210 -5.73 -13.20 -12.08
C PRO A 210 -5.10 -14.26 -11.18
N GLU A 211 -3.79 -14.50 -11.32
CA GLU A 211 -3.07 -15.51 -10.56
C GLU A 211 -2.88 -15.11 -9.09
N ASP A 212 -2.63 -13.82 -8.82
CA ASP A 212 -2.47 -13.27 -7.47
C ASP A 212 -3.77 -13.24 -6.68
N VAL A 213 -4.92 -13.26 -7.38
CA VAL A 213 -6.24 -13.32 -6.75
C VAL A 213 -6.71 -14.76 -6.58
N ALA A 214 -6.34 -15.68 -7.49
CA ALA A 214 -6.72 -17.09 -7.47
C ALA A 214 -5.95 -17.94 -6.44
N VAL A 215 -5.61 -17.37 -5.29
CA VAL A 215 -4.86 -17.99 -4.20
C VAL A 215 -5.74 -18.24 -2.98
N GLN A 216 -5.24 -18.98 -1.98
CA GLN A 216 -6.00 -19.31 -0.78
C GLN A 216 -6.40 -18.08 0.04
N LEU A 217 -5.58 -17.03 0.05
CA LEU A 217 -5.81 -15.80 0.80
C LEU A 217 -5.32 -14.58 -0.01
N PRO A 218 -6.14 -14.02 -0.92
CA PRO A 218 -5.75 -12.84 -1.69
C PRO A 218 -5.70 -11.59 -0.81
N ASP A 219 -4.84 -10.62 -1.16
CA ASP A 219 -4.65 -9.40 -0.37
C ASP A 219 -5.93 -8.57 -0.27
N LYS A 220 -6.34 -8.29 0.97
CA LYS A 220 -7.57 -7.56 1.30
C LYS A 220 -7.59 -6.16 0.66
N LYS A 221 -6.47 -5.43 0.71
CA LYS A 221 -6.43 -4.04 0.26
C LYS A 221 -6.55 -3.95 -1.26
N SER A 222 -5.89 -4.86 -1.96
CA SER A 222 -5.93 -4.99 -3.42
C SER A 222 -7.33 -5.34 -3.93
N ILE A 223 -8.04 -6.27 -3.27
CA ILE A 223 -9.43 -6.59 -3.60
C ILE A 223 -10.36 -5.40 -3.34
N ILE A 224 -10.25 -4.73 -2.19
CA ILE A 224 -11.04 -3.54 -1.89
C ILE A 224 -10.81 -2.44 -2.94
N MET A 225 -9.56 -2.21 -3.33
CA MET A 225 -9.20 -1.22 -4.34
C MET A 225 -9.91 -1.51 -5.66
N TYR A 226 -9.83 -2.75 -6.15
CA TYR A 226 -10.46 -3.12 -7.42
C TYR A 226 -11.99 -3.07 -7.37
N VAL A 227 -12.59 -3.57 -6.28
CA VAL A 227 -14.05 -3.52 -6.07
C VAL A 227 -14.54 -2.08 -5.95
N THR A 228 -13.74 -1.18 -5.37
CA THR A 228 -14.04 0.25 -5.31
C THR A 228 -14.07 0.87 -6.71
N SER A 229 -13.16 0.47 -7.61
CA SER A 229 -13.17 0.88 -9.02
C SER A 229 -14.45 0.43 -9.75
N LEU A 230 -14.94 -0.78 -9.46
CA LEU A 230 -16.24 -1.26 -9.98
C LEU A 230 -17.42 -0.46 -9.42
N PHE A 231 -17.44 -0.25 -8.11
CA PHE A 231 -18.47 0.53 -7.41
C PHE A 231 -18.53 1.99 -7.88
N ALA A 232 -17.40 2.55 -8.33
CA ALA A 232 -17.32 3.92 -8.84
C ALA A 232 -18.11 4.13 -10.14
N VAL A 233 -18.09 3.14 -11.04
CA VAL A 233 -18.64 3.25 -12.40
C VAL A 233 -20.00 2.55 -12.58
N LEU A 234 -20.38 1.69 -11.63
CA LEU A 234 -21.64 0.94 -11.64
C LEU A 234 -22.70 1.59 -10.72
N PRO A 235 -24.01 1.38 -10.98
CA PRO A 235 -25.08 1.92 -10.14
C PRO A 235 -24.96 1.55 -8.65
N LYS A 236 -25.17 2.55 -7.79
CA LYS A 236 -24.88 2.51 -6.34
C LYS A 236 -26.14 2.28 -5.50
N ASP A 237 -26.99 1.34 -5.89
CA ASP A 237 -28.23 1.06 -5.19
C ASP A 237 -27.97 0.21 -3.93
N VAL A 238 -27.69 0.85 -2.79
CA VAL A 238 -27.51 0.16 -1.49
C VAL A 238 -28.64 0.55 -0.54
N SER A 239 -29.44 -0.42 -0.09
CA SER A 239 -30.54 -0.16 0.86
C SER A 239 -30.06 -0.24 2.31
N MET A 240 -30.70 0.53 3.21
CA MET A 240 -30.38 0.52 4.65
C MET A 240 -30.62 -0.86 5.29
N GLU A 241 -31.56 -1.65 4.78
CA GLU A 241 -31.81 -3.03 5.18
C GLU A 241 -30.65 -3.94 4.79
N ALA A 242 -30.07 -3.74 3.59
CA ALA A 242 -28.92 -4.51 3.13
C ALA A 242 -27.66 -4.20 3.94
N ILE A 243 -27.51 -2.96 4.45
CA ILE A 243 -26.40 -2.58 5.33
C ILE A 243 -26.54 -3.28 6.70
N ARG A 244 -27.76 -3.32 7.25
CA ARG A 244 -28.05 -4.03 8.52
C ARG A 244 -27.85 -5.54 8.41
N GLU A 245 -28.13 -6.14 7.26
CA GLU A 245 -27.85 -7.57 7.01
C GLU A 245 -26.37 -7.88 7.21
N VAL A 246 -25.47 -7.02 6.70
CA VAL A 246 -24.01 -7.15 6.87
C VAL A 246 -23.60 -7.11 8.35
N GLU A 247 -24.29 -6.32 9.17
CA GLU A 247 -24.02 -6.25 10.62
C GLU A 247 -24.42 -7.52 11.37
N THR A 248 -25.40 -8.26 10.83
CA THR A 248 -25.86 -9.54 11.37
C THR A 248 -25.15 -10.75 10.80
N LEU A 249 -24.27 -10.56 9.80
CA LEU A 249 -23.46 -11.65 9.27
C LEU A 249 -22.59 -12.23 10.40
N PRO A 250 -22.37 -13.54 10.42
CA PRO A 250 -21.47 -14.14 11.38
C PRO A 250 -20.11 -13.45 11.28
N ARG A 251 -19.70 -12.74 12.33
CA ARG A 251 -18.30 -12.33 12.53
C ARG A 251 -17.49 -13.59 12.85
N LYS A 252 -17.37 -14.47 11.86
CA LYS A 252 -16.47 -15.62 11.88
C LYS A 252 -15.36 -15.31 10.88
N TYR A 253 -14.46 -14.42 11.28
CA TYR A 253 -13.07 -14.84 11.29
C TYR A 253 -12.81 -15.36 12.70
N LYS A 254 -13.12 -16.64 12.88
CA LYS A 254 -12.53 -17.45 13.93
C LYS A 254 -11.45 -18.24 13.20
N GLU A 255 -10.20 -17.91 13.51
CA GLU A 255 -9.21 -18.95 13.77
C GLU A 255 -9.93 -20.12 14.46
N VAL A 256 -9.90 -21.28 13.83
CA VAL A 256 -10.22 -22.51 14.51
C VAL A 256 -8.99 -22.71 15.42
N TYR A 257 -9.05 -22.59 16.76
CA TYR A 257 -9.83 -23.38 17.72
C TYR A 257 -9.96 -22.67 19.10
N ILE A 258 -11.11 -22.91 19.78
CA ILE A 258 -11.35 -22.97 21.25
C ILE A 258 -11.22 -21.61 22.02
N SER A 259 -12.22 -21.01 22.70
CA SER A 259 -13.33 -21.50 23.54
C SER A 259 -14.48 -20.47 23.64
N GLN A 260 -15.71 -20.97 23.81
CA GLN A 260 -16.81 -20.28 24.53
C GLN A 260 -16.48 -20.43 26.03
N THR A 261 -16.62 -19.48 26.94
CA THR A 261 -17.73 -18.63 27.40
C THR A 261 -17.08 -17.62 28.38
N VAL A 262 -17.51 -16.37 28.52
CA VAL A 262 -18.50 -15.93 29.51
C VAL A 262 -18.77 -14.43 29.26
N GLN A 263 -20.03 -14.05 29.44
CA GLN A 263 -20.58 -12.70 29.38
C GLN A 263 -20.11 -11.88 30.58
N THR A 264 -19.80 -10.59 30.39
CA THR A 264 -19.87 -9.62 31.49
C THR A 264 -20.38 -8.27 31.01
N GLU A 265 -21.36 -7.79 31.77
CA GLU A 265 -22.22 -6.64 31.54
C GLU A 265 -21.55 -5.28 31.82
N GLU A 266 -22.26 -4.27 31.31
CA GLU A 266 -22.02 -2.83 31.35
C GLU A 266 -21.94 -2.20 32.75
N ALA A 267 -21.19 -1.11 32.85
CA ALA A 267 -21.23 -0.18 33.98
C ALA A 267 -21.92 1.14 33.59
N GLY A 268 -22.88 1.60 34.41
CA GLY A 268 -23.47 2.94 34.25
C GLY A 268 -24.60 3.35 35.22
N SER A 269 -24.23 3.86 36.40
CA SER A 269 -24.83 5.01 37.13
C SER A 269 -26.32 5.01 37.61
N SER A 270 -26.53 4.74 38.92
CA SER A 270 -27.11 5.58 40.04
C SER A 270 -28.30 6.56 39.84
N PRO A 271 -29.09 7.01 40.89
CA PRO A 271 -29.29 6.56 42.29
C PRO A 271 -30.78 6.50 42.79
N ARG A 272 -30.96 6.08 44.06
CA ARG A 272 -31.85 6.58 45.16
C ARG A 272 -32.84 5.55 45.80
N PRO A 273 -33.29 5.74 47.06
CA PRO A 273 -32.95 4.86 48.19
C PRO A 273 -34.17 4.25 48.91
N GLU A 274 -33.97 3.26 49.78
CA GLU A 274 -34.57 3.16 51.14
C GLU A 274 -34.17 1.83 51.83
N THR A 275 -33.91 1.91 53.14
CA THR A 275 -33.51 0.86 54.10
C THR A 275 -34.75 0.39 54.92
N PRO A 276 -34.66 -0.46 55.98
CA PRO A 276 -33.77 -1.58 56.36
C PRO A 276 -34.58 -2.85 56.80
N SER A 277 -33.89 -3.85 57.41
CA SER A 277 -34.39 -5.03 58.18
C SER A 277 -34.63 -6.30 57.35
N THR A 278 -34.33 -7.54 57.77
CA THR A 278 -33.87 -8.14 59.04
C THR A 278 -33.60 -9.64 58.75
N LEU A 279 -32.58 -10.23 59.40
CA LEU A 279 -32.37 -11.64 59.82
C LEU A 279 -33.01 -12.75 58.93
N THR A 280 -32.32 -13.80 58.48
CA THR A 280 -31.77 -14.90 59.28
C THR A 280 -31.15 -15.91 58.31
N GLU A 281 -30.02 -16.48 58.73
CA GLU A 281 -29.43 -17.78 58.40
C GLU A 281 -30.10 -18.65 57.32
N THR A 282 -29.30 -19.09 56.34
CA THR A 282 -29.11 -20.52 56.08
C THR A 282 -27.84 -20.70 55.26
N GLU A 283 -26.89 -21.42 55.86
CA GLU A 283 -25.72 -21.98 55.21
C GLU A 283 -26.17 -22.81 54.00
N GLY A 284 -25.67 -22.42 52.84
CA GLY A 284 -25.81 -23.14 51.58
C GLY A 284 -24.49 -22.99 50.86
N GLU A 285 -23.65 -24.01 50.99
CA GLU A 285 -22.43 -24.23 50.25
C GLU A 285 -22.66 -23.92 48.76
N MET A 286 -21.97 -22.92 48.24
CA MET A 286 -21.76 -22.73 46.80
C MET A 286 -20.32 -22.26 46.61
N ASP A 287 -19.45 -23.26 46.61
CA ASP A 287 -18.43 -23.48 45.58
C ASP A 287 -17.65 -22.24 45.14
N ASP A 288 -16.60 -21.96 45.90
CA ASP A 288 -15.41 -21.22 45.47
C ASP A 288 -14.63 -22.09 44.46
N SER A 289 -15.17 -22.24 43.24
CA SER A 289 -14.42 -22.79 42.10
C SER A 289 -13.39 -21.75 41.64
N LEU A 290 -12.33 -21.61 42.44
CA LEU A 290 -11.01 -21.29 41.91
C LEU A 290 -10.74 -22.32 40.81
N LEU A 291 -10.42 -21.89 39.60
CA LEU A 291 -9.98 -22.78 38.53
C LEU A 291 -8.70 -23.49 39.01
N GLU A 292 -8.85 -24.67 39.63
CA GLU A 292 -7.75 -25.58 39.85
C GLU A 292 -7.19 -25.89 38.47
N VAL A 293 -5.96 -25.41 38.22
CA VAL A 293 -5.16 -25.90 37.10
C VAL A 293 -4.96 -27.38 37.39
N ASP A 294 -5.70 -28.23 36.69
CA ASP A 294 -5.56 -29.68 36.83
C ASP A 294 -4.41 -30.18 35.94
N LEU A 295 -3.89 -31.35 36.29
CA LEU A 295 -2.76 -31.95 35.59
C LEU A 295 -3.07 -32.20 34.11
N ASP A 296 -4.31 -32.58 33.79
CA ASP A 296 -4.77 -32.84 32.43
C ASP A 296 -4.76 -31.56 31.55
N GLY A 297 -5.20 -30.43 32.09
CA GLY A 297 -5.16 -29.12 31.41
C GLY A 297 -3.74 -28.63 31.18
N TYR A 298 -2.84 -28.87 32.14
CA TYR A 298 -1.41 -28.60 31.94
C TYR A 298 -0.81 -29.47 30.82
N GLN A 299 -1.05 -30.79 30.86
CA GLN A 299 -0.51 -31.71 29.84
C GLN A 299 -1.04 -31.36 28.44
N THR A 300 -2.32 -31.03 28.31
CA THR A 300 -2.91 -30.61 27.02
C THR A 300 -2.24 -29.36 26.46
N THR A 301 -2.07 -28.32 27.29
CA THR A 301 -1.45 -27.05 26.85
C THR A 301 0.05 -27.21 26.57
N LEU A 302 0.76 -28.07 27.32
CA LEU A 302 2.14 -28.43 27.06
C LEU A 302 2.31 -29.15 25.72
N GLU A 303 1.47 -30.15 25.43
CA GLU A 303 1.50 -30.89 24.17
C GLU A 303 1.24 -29.99 22.96
N GLU A 304 0.29 -29.06 23.06
CA GLU A 304 0.02 -28.06 22.02
C GLU A 304 1.26 -27.20 21.73
N VAL A 305 1.90 -26.68 22.77
CA VAL A 305 3.11 -25.86 22.63
C VAL A 305 4.28 -26.67 22.08
N LEU A 306 4.50 -27.91 22.53
CA LEU A 306 5.58 -28.76 22.04
C LEU A 306 5.39 -29.19 20.58
N THR A 307 4.14 -29.43 20.18
CA THR A 307 3.79 -29.76 18.79
C THR A 307 4.07 -28.58 17.87
N TRP A 308 3.65 -27.38 18.28
CA TRP A 308 3.99 -26.17 17.55
C TRP A 308 5.50 -25.93 17.50
N LEU A 309 6.21 -26.11 18.62
CA LEU A 309 7.66 -25.90 18.70
C LEU A 309 8.42 -26.83 17.75
N LEU A 310 8.01 -28.10 17.63
CA LEU A 310 8.55 -29.02 16.63
C LEU A 310 8.34 -28.49 15.21
N SER A 311 7.12 -28.05 14.88
CA SER A 311 6.81 -27.49 13.56
C SER A 311 7.62 -26.23 13.26
N ALA A 312 7.85 -25.37 14.25
CA ALA A 312 8.61 -24.13 14.09
C ALA A 312 10.11 -24.39 13.94
N GLU A 313 10.67 -25.36 14.69
CA GLU A 313 12.05 -25.82 14.52
C GLU A 313 12.30 -26.40 13.12
N ASP A 314 11.39 -27.24 12.63
CA ASP A 314 11.45 -27.79 11.27
C ASP A 314 11.32 -26.68 10.22
N ALA A 315 10.39 -25.73 10.42
CA ALA A 315 10.22 -24.60 9.50
C ALA A 315 11.50 -23.75 9.41
N LEU A 316 12.15 -23.45 10.54
CA LEU A 316 13.41 -22.70 10.54
C LEU A 316 14.55 -23.50 9.89
N HIS A 317 14.63 -24.81 10.11
CA HIS A 317 15.65 -25.67 9.52
C HIS A 317 15.50 -25.74 7.98
N VAL A 318 14.28 -25.76 7.46
CA VAL A 318 14.03 -25.87 6.01
C VAL A 318 14.38 -24.58 5.26
N GLN A 319 14.47 -23.43 5.94
CA GLN A 319 14.82 -22.18 5.26
C GLN A 319 16.26 -22.21 4.71
N ASP A 320 16.41 -21.89 3.43
CA ASP A 320 17.68 -21.89 2.70
C ASP A 320 18.70 -20.87 3.24
N GLU A 321 19.96 -20.99 2.83
CA GLU A 321 20.99 -19.97 3.12
C GLU A 321 20.58 -18.61 2.52
N VAL A 322 21.11 -17.52 3.11
CA VAL A 322 20.82 -16.16 2.65
C VAL A 322 21.37 -15.98 1.23
N SER A 323 20.52 -15.57 0.29
CA SER A 323 20.89 -15.38 -1.13
C SER A 323 21.83 -14.16 -1.32
N ASP A 324 22.48 -14.09 -2.48
CA ASP A 324 23.24 -12.93 -2.97
C ASP A 324 22.43 -12.03 -3.92
N ASP A 325 21.17 -12.41 -4.23
CA ASP A 325 20.25 -11.59 -5.03
C ASP A 325 19.31 -10.74 -4.15
N VAL A 326 19.14 -9.47 -4.51
CA VAL A 326 18.34 -8.50 -3.72
C VAL A 326 16.89 -8.91 -3.60
N GLU A 327 16.26 -9.40 -4.67
CA GLU A 327 14.83 -9.74 -4.66
C GLU A 327 14.59 -11.05 -3.91
N GLU A 328 15.48 -12.04 -4.07
CA GLU A 328 15.43 -13.27 -3.29
C GLU A 328 15.63 -12.98 -1.78
N VAL A 329 16.59 -12.13 -1.41
CA VAL A 329 16.80 -11.75 0.00
C VAL A 329 15.61 -10.98 0.56
N LYS A 330 14.92 -10.14 -0.23
CA LYS A 330 13.67 -9.48 0.19
C LYS A 330 12.57 -10.50 0.49
N GLU A 331 12.40 -11.50 -0.36
CA GLU A 331 11.41 -12.57 -0.14
C GLU A 331 11.77 -13.40 1.11
N GLN A 332 13.04 -13.77 1.27
CA GLN A 332 13.54 -14.46 2.45
C GLN A 332 13.33 -13.62 3.73
N PHE A 333 13.56 -12.31 3.65
CA PHE A 333 13.32 -11.38 4.77
C PHE A 333 11.83 -11.32 5.15
N HIS A 334 10.92 -11.17 4.18
CA HIS A 334 9.47 -11.13 4.46
C HIS A 334 8.94 -12.45 5.01
N THR A 335 9.41 -13.58 4.46
CA THR A 335 9.07 -14.91 4.96
C THR A 335 9.53 -15.08 6.40
N HIS A 336 10.76 -14.69 6.70
CA HIS A 336 11.32 -14.77 8.05
C HIS A 336 10.68 -13.76 9.02
N GLU A 337 10.25 -12.58 8.56
CA GLU A 337 9.43 -11.66 9.37
C GLU A 337 8.09 -12.28 9.79
N GLY A 338 7.40 -12.95 8.85
CA GLY A 338 6.17 -13.68 9.17
C GLY A 338 6.41 -14.76 10.23
N PHE A 339 7.50 -15.50 10.11
CA PHE A 339 7.93 -16.47 11.11
C PHE A 339 8.23 -15.81 12.48
N MET A 340 8.90 -14.65 12.50
CA MET A 340 9.17 -13.90 13.73
C MET A 340 7.90 -13.38 14.41
N MET A 341 6.89 -12.97 13.63
CA MET A 341 5.56 -12.63 14.17
C MET A 341 4.89 -13.84 14.83
N GLU A 342 4.96 -15.02 14.20
CA GLU A 342 4.42 -16.25 14.75
C GLU A 342 5.14 -16.67 16.04
N LEU A 343 6.47 -16.58 16.06
CA LEU A 343 7.29 -16.80 17.24
C LEU A 343 6.84 -15.86 18.37
N THR A 344 6.65 -14.56 18.08
CA THR A 344 6.20 -13.58 19.08
C THR A 344 4.80 -13.88 19.63
N ALA A 345 3.86 -14.29 18.78
CA ALA A 345 2.50 -14.64 19.20
C ALA A 345 2.49 -15.81 20.21
N HIS A 346 3.37 -16.80 20.03
CA HIS A 346 3.46 -17.98 20.88
C HIS A 346 4.27 -17.77 22.17
N GLN A 347 4.99 -16.65 22.31
CA GLN A 347 5.75 -16.33 23.52
C GLN A 347 4.88 -16.39 24.78
N SER A 348 3.66 -15.86 24.71
CA SER A 348 2.73 -15.85 25.84
C SER A 348 2.27 -17.27 26.21
N ASN A 349 2.03 -18.14 25.22
CA ASN A 349 1.61 -19.52 25.43
C ASN A 349 2.71 -20.34 26.12
N VAL A 350 3.96 -20.19 25.69
CA VAL A 350 5.12 -20.81 26.35
C VAL A 350 5.24 -20.32 27.79
N GLY A 351 5.08 -19.01 28.02
CA GLY A 351 5.08 -18.43 29.36
C GLY A 351 3.96 -18.98 30.26
N ASN A 352 2.76 -19.13 29.71
CA ASN A 352 1.60 -19.68 30.43
C ASN A 352 1.82 -21.15 30.84
N VAL A 353 2.38 -21.98 29.97
CA VAL A 353 2.69 -23.39 30.29
C VAL A 353 3.74 -23.48 31.40
N LEU A 354 4.81 -22.67 31.32
CA LEU A 354 5.82 -22.60 32.38
C LEU A 354 5.22 -22.11 33.71
N GLN A 355 4.29 -21.15 33.67
CA GLN A 355 3.61 -20.68 34.86
C GLN A 355 2.66 -21.74 35.46
N ALA A 356 1.88 -22.42 34.62
CA ALA A 356 0.97 -23.49 35.03
C ALA A 356 1.72 -24.66 35.68
N GLY A 357 2.84 -25.10 35.09
CA GLY A 357 3.69 -26.15 35.66
C GLY A 357 4.26 -25.75 37.03
N ASN A 358 4.71 -24.50 37.19
CA ASN A 358 5.15 -24.00 38.50
C ASN A 358 4.02 -23.95 39.54
N GLN A 359 2.80 -23.59 39.13
CA GLN A 359 1.64 -23.57 40.03
C GLN A 359 1.29 -24.98 40.52
N LEU A 360 1.29 -25.98 39.64
CA LEU A 360 1.05 -27.38 39.97
C LEU A 360 2.09 -27.92 40.98
N ILE A 361 3.36 -27.58 40.80
CA ILE A 361 4.43 -27.94 41.75
C ILE A 361 4.19 -27.29 43.13
N VAL A 362 3.81 -26.00 43.16
CA VAL A 362 3.59 -25.26 44.41
C VAL A 362 2.35 -25.74 45.18
N GLN A 363 1.31 -26.20 44.48
CA GLN A 363 0.10 -26.73 45.10
C GLN A 363 0.38 -28.00 45.92
N GLY A 364 1.42 -28.77 45.58
CA GLY A 364 1.87 -29.92 46.37
C GLY A 364 0.90 -31.11 46.39
N ASN A 365 -0.08 -31.13 45.48
CA ASN A 365 -1.06 -32.21 45.32
C ASN A 365 -0.57 -33.34 44.39
N LEU A 366 0.68 -33.26 43.91
CA LEU A 366 1.31 -34.21 43.01
C LEU A 366 2.20 -35.22 43.76
N THR A 367 2.40 -36.37 43.16
CA THR A 367 3.45 -37.30 43.58
C THR A 367 4.84 -36.74 43.26
N VAL A 368 5.86 -37.21 43.98
CA VAL A 368 7.26 -36.80 43.75
C VAL A 368 7.72 -37.12 42.32
N GLU A 369 7.18 -38.19 41.73
CA GLU A 369 7.47 -38.62 40.36
C GLU A 369 6.86 -37.66 39.33
N GLU A 370 5.58 -37.27 39.51
CA GLU A 370 4.91 -36.27 38.65
C GLU A 370 5.56 -34.88 38.77
N GLU A 371 5.95 -34.48 39.98
CA GLU A 371 6.62 -33.20 40.21
C GLU A 371 7.98 -33.12 39.49
N GLU A 372 8.73 -34.23 39.47
CA GLU A 372 10.01 -34.31 38.76
C GLU A 372 9.80 -34.34 37.24
N GLU A 373 8.81 -35.07 36.74
CA GLU A 373 8.46 -35.10 35.32
C GLU A 373 8.09 -33.70 34.80
N ILE A 374 7.26 -32.95 35.54
CA ILE A 374 6.88 -31.58 35.17
C ILE A 374 8.12 -30.66 35.14
N ARG A 375 9.07 -30.80 36.07
CA ARG A 375 10.32 -30.02 36.04
C ARG A 375 11.16 -30.33 34.82
N GLU A 376 11.31 -31.61 34.48
CA GLU A 376 12.06 -32.03 33.29
C GLU A 376 11.40 -31.49 32.01
N GLN A 377 10.07 -31.60 31.89
CA GLN A 377 9.28 -31.08 30.78
C GLN A 377 9.43 -29.56 30.63
N MET A 378 9.30 -28.78 31.71
CA MET A 378 9.49 -27.32 31.67
C MET A 378 10.92 -26.93 31.30
N THR A 379 11.92 -27.66 31.79
CA THR A 379 13.33 -27.39 31.47
C THR A 379 13.61 -27.64 30.00
N LEU A 380 13.09 -28.75 29.45
CA LEU A 380 13.19 -29.08 28.03
C LEU A 380 12.49 -28.03 27.16
N LEU A 381 11.26 -27.65 27.51
CA LEU A 381 10.48 -26.64 26.80
C LEU A 381 11.23 -25.31 26.73
N ASN A 382 11.70 -24.81 27.88
CA ASN A 382 12.44 -23.55 27.94
C ASN A 382 13.75 -23.60 27.14
N SER A 383 14.49 -24.72 27.20
CA SER A 383 15.73 -24.89 26.45
C SER A 383 15.51 -24.88 24.93
N ARG A 384 14.48 -25.59 24.45
CA ARG A 384 14.14 -25.66 23.01
C ARG A 384 13.62 -24.32 22.51
N TRP A 385 12.71 -23.69 23.24
CA TRP A 385 12.21 -22.35 22.95
C TRP A 385 13.34 -21.33 22.83
N GLU A 386 14.26 -21.29 23.80
CA GLU A 386 15.35 -20.31 23.80
C GLU A 386 16.32 -20.57 22.65
N SER A 387 16.59 -21.84 22.34
CA SER A 387 17.45 -22.22 21.21
C SER A 387 16.83 -21.81 19.86
N LEU A 388 15.53 -22.05 19.67
CA LEU A 388 14.78 -21.60 18.49
C LEU A 388 14.80 -20.08 18.38
N ARG A 389 14.54 -19.36 19.48
CA ARG A 389 14.52 -17.90 19.54
C ARG A 389 15.88 -17.30 19.14
N VAL A 390 16.98 -17.80 19.71
CA VAL A 390 18.33 -17.33 19.39
C VAL A 390 18.67 -17.59 17.93
N ALA A 391 18.45 -18.81 17.42
CA ALA A 391 18.71 -19.15 16.02
C ALA A 391 17.90 -18.28 15.03
N SER A 392 16.66 -17.96 15.39
CA SER A 392 15.78 -17.09 14.59
C SER A 392 16.28 -15.64 14.57
N MET A 393 16.73 -15.12 15.71
CA MET A 393 17.33 -13.79 15.80
C MET A 393 18.65 -13.70 15.01
N ASP A 394 19.51 -14.72 15.09
CA ASP A 394 20.76 -14.77 14.33
C ASP A 394 20.48 -14.77 12.82
N ARG A 395 19.45 -15.50 12.37
CA ARG A 395 19.02 -15.49 10.97
C ARG A 395 18.48 -14.12 10.54
N GLN A 396 17.65 -13.48 11.36
CA GLN A 396 17.12 -12.13 11.10
C GLN A 396 18.26 -11.11 10.97
N ALA A 397 19.26 -11.18 11.86
CA ALA A 397 20.43 -10.30 11.80
C ALA A 397 21.23 -10.48 10.51
N ARG A 398 21.44 -11.74 10.07
CA ARG A 398 22.13 -12.03 8.80
C ARG A 398 21.35 -11.57 7.57
N LEU A 399 20.04 -11.82 7.52
CA LEU A 399 19.19 -11.32 6.42
C LEU A 399 19.24 -9.80 6.33
N HIS A 400 19.18 -9.13 7.47
CA HIS A 400 19.26 -7.67 7.54
C HIS A 400 20.63 -7.14 7.07
N GLU A 401 21.73 -7.74 7.53
CA GLU A 401 23.09 -7.36 7.13
C GLU A 401 23.29 -7.48 5.61
N VAL A 402 22.95 -8.64 5.04
CA VAL A 402 23.10 -8.89 3.59
C VAL A 402 22.19 -7.97 2.77
N LEU A 403 20.94 -7.77 3.19
CA LEU A 403 20.00 -6.89 2.50
C LEU A 403 20.50 -5.44 2.46
N MET A 404 21.05 -4.95 3.57
CA MET A 404 21.64 -3.61 3.65
C MET A 404 22.88 -3.47 2.74
N GLU A 405 23.76 -4.48 2.72
CA GLU A 405 24.94 -4.49 1.86
C GLU A 405 24.55 -4.45 0.36
N LEU A 406 23.62 -5.30 -0.05
CA LEU A 406 23.17 -5.36 -1.44
C LEU A 406 22.43 -4.10 -1.88
N GLN A 407 21.58 -3.51 -1.01
CA GLN A 407 20.92 -2.24 -1.30
C GLN A 407 21.93 -1.09 -1.44
N GLN A 408 22.93 -1.02 -0.56
CA GLN A 408 24.00 -0.02 -0.66
C GLN A 408 24.81 -0.20 -1.95
N GLN A 409 25.05 -1.44 -2.36
CA GLN A 409 25.71 -1.73 -3.63
C GLN A 409 24.87 -1.27 -4.84
N GLN A 410 23.55 -1.48 -4.84
CA GLN A 410 22.67 -0.97 -5.91
C GLN A 410 22.67 0.56 -5.97
N LEU A 411 22.64 1.25 -4.83
CA LEU A 411 22.73 2.72 -4.79
C LEU A 411 24.08 3.23 -5.33
N GLN A 412 25.18 2.57 -4.98
CA GLN A 412 26.49 2.93 -5.49
C GLN A 412 26.58 2.74 -7.01
N GLN A 413 26.06 1.63 -7.53
CA GLN A 413 26.02 1.37 -8.98
C GLN A 413 25.23 2.45 -9.72
N LEU A 414 24.06 2.83 -9.21
CA LEU A 414 23.26 3.91 -9.80
C LEU A 414 24.00 5.26 -9.75
N SER A 415 24.67 5.56 -8.64
CA SER A 415 25.47 6.78 -8.50
C SER A 415 26.60 6.86 -9.52
N ASP A 416 27.33 5.75 -9.72
CA ASP A 416 28.43 5.66 -10.68
C ASP A 416 27.89 5.82 -12.12
N TRP A 417 26.79 5.13 -12.43
CA TRP A 417 26.13 5.23 -13.74
C TRP A 417 25.64 6.65 -14.02
N LEU A 418 25.00 7.31 -13.04
CA LEU A 418 24.56 8.69 -13.16
C LEU A 418 25.73 9.64 -13.42
N THR A 419 26.86 9.42 -12.75
CA THR A 419 28.06 10.25 -12.93
C THR A 419 28.58 10.17 -14.36
N LEU A 420 28.70 8.95 -14.90
CA LEU A 420 29.12 8.75 -16.30
C LEU A 420 28.12 9.35 -17.29
N THR A 421 26.82 9.24 -16.99
CA THR A 421 25.75 9.77 -17.84
C THR A 421 25.72 11.28 -17.84
N GLU A 422 25.91 11.92 -16.68
CA GLU A 422 26.04 13.38 -16.53
C GLU A 422 27.27 13.91 -17.29
N GLU A 423 28.40 13.21 -17.26
CA GLU A 423 29.58 13.55 -18.06
C GLU A 423 29.30 13.43 -19.57
N ARG A 424 28.63 12.36 -20.00
CA ARG A 424 28.20 12.17 -21.40
C ARG A 424 27.26 13.30 -21.84
N ILE A 425 26.28 13.67 -21.01
CA ILE A 425 25.36 14.79 -21.23
C ILE A 425 26.14 16.10 -21.41
N LYS A 426 27.05 16.40 -20.50
CA LYS A 426 27.86 17.63 -20.55
C LYS A 426 28.70 17.70 -21.82
N SER A 427 29.31 16.59 -22.24
CA SER A 427 30.01 16.49 -23.52
C SER A 427 29.08 16.87 -24.68
N MET A 428 27.90 16.23 -24.71
CA MET A 428 26.87 16.44 -25.74
C MET A 428 26.31 17.88 -25.75
N GLU A 429 26.25 18.58 -24.62
CA GLU A 429 25.83 19.99 -24.54
C GLU A 429 26.85 20.95 -25.15
N THR A 430 28.14 20.66 -24.96
CA THR A 430 29.24 21.50 -25.45
C THR A 430 29.58 21.29 -26.92
N GLU A 431 28.97 20.30 -27.57
CA GLU A 431 29.18 20.04 -28.99
C GLU A 431 28.74 21.22 -29.86
N PRO A 432 29.55 21.64 -30.86
CA PRO A 432 29.18 22.70 -31.80
C PRO A 432 27.93 22.31 -32.61
N ALA A 433 27.24 23.31 -33.17
CA ALA A 433 26.12 23.06 -34.09
C ALA A 433 26.58 22.18 -35.27
N ALA A 434 25.68 21.33 -35.78
CA ALA A 434 26.03 20.49 -36.92
C ALA A 434 26.05 21.34 -38.20
N ASP A 435 27.15 21.25 -38.95
CA ASP A 435 27.34 22.00 -40.20
C ASP A 435 26.68 21.33 -41.40
N ASP A 436 26.37 20.04 -41.30
CA ASP A 436 25.69 19.26 -42.33
C ASP A 436 24.66 18.26 -41.75
N PHE A 437 23.84 17.69 -42.63
CA PHE A 437 22.76 16.77 -42.28
C PHE A 437 23.27 15.43 -41.73
N ASP A 438 24.43 14.94 -42.21
CA ASP A 438 24.97 13.64 -41.78
C ASP A 438 25.51 13.72 -40.34
N LEU A 439 26.21 14.80 -39.98
CA LEU A 439 26.62 15.11 -38.61
C LEU A 439 25.40 15.32 -37.70
N TYR A 440 24.33 15.91 -38.22
CA TYR A 440 23.10 16.09 -37.47
C TYR A 440 22.38 14.75 -37.19
N LYS A 441 22.34 13.86 -38.18
CA LYS A 441 21.79 12.50 -38.04
C LYS A 441 22.60 11.68 -37.03
N ASP A 442 23.91 11.81 -37.03
CA ASP A 442 24.81 11.19 -36.05
C ASP A 442 24.52 11.69 -34.61
N LYS A 443 24.20 12.98 -34.43
CA LYS A 443 23.71 13.50 -33.13
C LYS A 443 22.39 12.90 -32.68
N ILE A 444 21.46 12.63 -33.61
CA ILE A 444 20.19 11.95 -33.31
C ILE A 444 20.46 10.51 -32.86
N GLU A 445 21.36 9.80 -33.53
CA GLU A 445 21.65 8.41 -33.20
C GLU A 445 22.31 8.29 -31.82
N ARG A 446 23.31 9.13 -31.51
CA ARG A 446 23.91 9.19 -30.17
C ARG A 446 22.91 9.51 -29.06
N HIS A 447 21.89 10.32 -29.38
CA HIS A 447 20.83 10.64 -28.45
C HIS A 447 19.90 9.44 -28.19
N LYS A 448 19.55 8.68 -29.24
CA LYS A 448 18.77 7.45 -29.10
C LYS A 448 19.53 6.38 -28.31
N GLU A 449 20.83 6.25 -28.51
CA GLU A 449 21.67 5.37 -27.68
C GLU A 449 21.56 5.74 -26.21
N LEU A 450 21.69 7.03 -25.88
CA LEU A 450 21.50 7.52 -24.51
C LEU A 450 20.10 7.19 -23.98
N GLN A 451 19.06 7.38 -24.79
CA GLN A 451 17.68 7.07 -24.40
C GLN A 451 17.47 5.57 -24.11
N ASN A 452 18.03 4.69 -24.94
CA ASN A 452 17.98 3.24 -24.69
C ASN A 452 18.71 2.85 -23.40
N ASP A 453 19.85 3.49 -23.11
CA ASP A 453 20.61 3.26 -21.88
C ASP A 453 19.79 3.70 -20.64
N LEU A 454 19.08 4.84 -20.73
CA LEU A 454 18.15 5.29 -19.68
C LEU A 454 17.01 4.28 -19.45
N GLU A 455 16.40 3.78 -20.52
CA GLU A 455 15.30 2.81 -20.42
C GLU A 455 15.74 1.49 -19.78
N ALA A 456 16.95 1.03 -20.10
CA ALA A 456 17.55 -0.14 -19.46
C ALA A 456 17.82 0.09 -17.96
N GLU A 457 18.34 1.27 -17.60
CA GLU A 457 18.67 1.60 -16.22
C GLU A 457 17.41 1.86 -15.36
N GLN A 458 16.29 2.29 -15.98
CA GLN A 458 15.01 2.52 -15.29
C GLN A 458 14.50 1.26 -14.55
N VAL A 459 14.79 0.06 -15.06
CA VAL A 459 14.41 -1.21 -14.41
C VAL A 459 15.07 -1.34 -13.03
N LYS A 460 16.36 -0.97 -12.92
CA LYS A 460 17.11 -0.98 -11.65
C LYS A 460 16.70 0.17 -10.73
N VAL A 461 16.36 1.33 -11.29
CA VAL A 461 15.80 2.44 -10.51
C VAL A 461 14.46 2.03 -9.88
N ASN A 462 13.63 1.27 -10.60
CA ASN A 462 12.37 0.75 -10.07
C ASN A 462 12.59 -0.24 -8.92
N SER A 463 13.60 -1.12 -8.97
CA SER A 463 13.88 -2.04 -7.86
C SER A 463 14.32 -1.31 -6.58
N LEU A 464 15.01 -0.17 -6.73
CA LEU A 464 15.38 0.72 -5.62
C LEU A 464 14.17 1.42 -4.98
N THR A 465 13.06 1.59 -5.70
CA THR A 465 11.81 2.15 -5.11
C THR A 465 11.17 1.22 -4.09
N HIS A 466 11.51 -0.06 -4.13
CA HIS A 466 11.08 -1.09 -3.19
C HIS A 466 12.18 -1.44 -2.18
N MET A 467 13.06 -0.48 -1.85
CA MET A 467 14.05 -0.66 -0.80
C MET A 467 13.40 -0.89 0.56
N VAL A 468 13.94 -1.86 1.29
CA VAL A 468 13.54 -2.21 2.65
C VAL A 468 14.47 -1.47 3.61
N VAL A 469 13.98 -0.38 4.20
CA VAL A 469 14.72 0.36 5.24
C VAL A 469 14.37 -0.23 6.60
N VAL A 470 15.35 -0.87 7.24
CA VAL A 470 15.18 -1.45 8.56
C VAL A 470 15.80 -0.52 9.59
N VAL A 471 15.00 -0.11 10.58
CA VAL A 471 15.42 0.76 11.67
C VAL A 471 15.67 -0.12 12.89
N ASP A 472 16.93 -0.45 13.16
CA ASP A 472 17.33 -1.11 14.41
C ASP A 472 17.39 -0.06 15.54
N GLU A 473 16.97 -0.40 16.76
CA GLU A 473 17.12 0.46 17.94
C GLU A 473 18.60 0.72 18.29
N ASN A 474 19.51 -0.14 17.83
CA ASN A 474 20.96 0.06 17.92
C ASN A 474 21.57 0.78 16.71
N SER A 475 20.86 0.85 15.57
CA SER A 475 21.29 1.67 14.46
C SER A 475 21.01 3.13 14.80
N SER A 476 22.03 3.99 14.71
CA SER A 476 21.81 5.40 14.95
C SER A 476 20.82 5.93 13.92
N GLU A 477 19.89 6.80 14.35
CA GLU A 477 19.01 7.63 13.50
C GLU A 477 19.74 8.24 12.28
N SER A 478 21.07 8.37 12.35
CA SER A 478 21.91 8.86 11.26
C SER A 478 22.06 7.89 10.08
N ALA A 479 21.96 6.57 10.26
CA ALA A 479 22.19 5.61 9.18
C ALA A 479 21.01 5.55 8.20
N THR A 480 19.78 5.55 8.74
CA THR A 480 18.55 5.65 7.97
C THR A 480 18.41 7.02 7.30
N ALA A 481 18.73 8.10 8.02
CA ALA A 481 18.76 9.44 7.44
C ALA A 481 19.80 9.58 6.32
N ALA A 482 20.98 8.96 6.46
CA ALA A 482 22.00 8.97 5.41
C ALA A 482 21.53 8.22 4.14
N LEU A 483 20.82 7.11 4.31
CA LEU A 483 20.25 6.35 3.20
C LEU A 483 19.15 7.13 2.48
N GLU A 484 18.26 7.80 3.23
CA GLU A 484 17.24 8.69 2.68
C GLU A 484 17.84 9.87 1.92
N GLU A 485 18.88 10.51 2.46
CA GLU A 485 19.59 11.61 1.79
C GLU A 485 20.26 11.14 0.48
N GLN A 486 20.85 9.94 0.47
CA GLN A 486 21.42 9.34 -0.74
C GLN A 486 20.34 9.06 -1.79
N LEU A 487 19.22 8.46 -1.40
CA LEU A 487 18.08 8.18 -2.28
C LEU A 487 17.52 9.47 -2.89
N GLN A 488 17.35 10.51 -2.07
CA GLN A 488 16.88 11.82 -2.54
C GLN A 488 17.86 12.43 -3.55
N SER A 489 19.15 12.44 -3.23
CA SER A 489 20.19 12.97 -4.11
C SER A 489 20.25 12.24 -5.46
N LEU A 490 20.19 10.90 -5.45
CA LEU A 490 20.16 10.09 -6.68
C LEU A 490 18.87 10.32 -7.47
N GLY A 491 17.73 10.45 -6.80
CA GLY A 491 16.44 10.77 -7.42
C GLY A 491 16.45 12.13 -8.14
N GLU A 492 17.01 13.17 -7.50
CA GLU A 492 17.15 14.51 -8.10
C GLU A 492 18.05 14.48 -9.34
N ARG A 493 19.18 13.76 -9.27
CA ARG A 493 20.10 13.57 -10.40
C ARG A 493 19.43 12.82 -11.56
N TRP A 494 18.76 11.71 -11.28
CA TRP A 494 18.00 10.94 -12.27
C TRP A 494 16.95 11.81 -12.97
N ALA A 495 16.15 12.57 -12.21
CA ALA A 495 15.14 13.46 -12.78
C ALA A 495 15.75 14.55 -13.67
N ALA A 496 16.94 15.07 -13.32
CA ALA A 496 17.66 16.03 -14.15
C ALA A 496 18.12 15.43 -15.47
N VAL A 497 18.68 14.21 -15.46
CA VAL A 497 19.09 13.46 -16.66
C VAL A 497 17.90 13.19 -17.58
N CYS A 498 16.78 12.70 -17.03
CA CYS A 498 15.55 12.43 -17.80
C CYS A 498 15.00 13.71 -18.45
N ARG A 499 14.87 14.79 -17.68
CA ARG A 499 14.39 16.08 -18.19
C ARG A 499 15.27 16.63 -19.30
N TRP A 500 16.58 16.57 -19.13
CA TRP A 500 17.51 17.04 -20.15
C TRP A 500 17.38 16.23 -21.44
N THR A 501 17.27 14.91 -21.33
CA THR A 501 17.16 14.00 -22.47
C THR A 501 15.90 14.32 -23.28
N GLU A 502 14.75 14.48 -22.62
CA GLU A 502 13.50 14.88 -23.28
C GLU A 502 13.59 16.27 -23.94
N GLU A 503 14.10 17.28 -23.22
CA GLU A 503 14.26 18.64 -23.77
C GLU A 503 15.20 18.67 -24.99
N ARG A 504 16.25 17.84 -24.98
CA ARG A 504 17.16 17.68 -26.13
C ARG A 504 16.48 16.98 -27.29
N TRP A 505 15.69 15.93 -27.03
CA TRP A 505 14.97 15.21 -28.08
C TRP A 505 14.04 16.13 -28.86
N GLN A 506 13.27 16.95 -28.16
CA GLN A 506 12.35 17.91 -28.77
C GLN A 506 13.10 18.89 -29.69
N LYS A 507 14.20 19.48 -29.21
CA LYS A 507 15.05 20.36 -30.04
C LYS A 507 15.63 19.63 -31.25
N LEU A 508 16.01 18.37 -31.08
CA LEU A 508 16.55 17.57 -32.18
C LEU A 508 15.47 17.27 -33.24
N GLN A 509 14.24 17.00 -32.83
CA GLN A 509 13.12 16.79 -33.75
C GLN A 509 12.72 18.07 -34.50
N GLU A 510 12.66 19.21 -33.80
CA GLU A 510 12.34 20.51 -34.41
C GLU A 510 13.33 20.86 -35.53
N VAL A 511 14.63 20.77 -35.23
CA VAL A 511 15.66 21.11 -36.22
C VAL A 511 15.73 20.05 -37.33
N PHE A 512 15.51 18.76 -37.03
CA PHE A 512 15.38 17.72 -38.06
C PHE A 512 14.26 18.02 -39.06
N LEU A 513 13.10 18.46 -38.58
CA LEU A 513 11.97 18.82 -39.42
C LEU A 513 12.29 20.01 -40.35
N VAL A 514 12.99 21.03 -39.84
CA VAL A 514 13.45 22.18 -40.62
C VAL A 514 14.44 21.73 -41.72
N TRP A 515 15.37 20.83 -41.39
CA TRP A 515 16.30 20.27 -42.38
C TRP A 515 15.58 19.47 -43.47
N GLN A 516 14.54 18.70 -43.13
CA GLN A 516 13.73 17.98 -44.12
C GLN A 516 12.98 18.94 -45.06
N GLN A 517 12.45 20.04 -44.53
CA GLN A 517 11.82 21.08 -45.35
C GLN A 517 12.83 21.75 -46.29
N LEU A 518 14.02 22.12 -45.79
CA LEU A 518 15.07 22.71 -46.61
C LEU A 518 15.52 21.78 -47.75
N LEU A 519 15.69 20.49 -47.47
CA LEU A 519 16.03 19.49 -48.49
C LEU A 519 14.91 19.31 -49.52
N SER A 520 13.65 19.31 -49.08
CA SER A 520 12.48 19.27 -49.98
C SER A 520 12.44 20.51 -50.90
N ASP A 521 12.65 21.69 -50.33
CA ASP A 521 12.60 22.97 -51.04
C ASP A 521 13.73 23.09 -52.07
N GLN A 522 14.96 22.67 -51.71
CA GLN A 522 16.10 22.62 -52.64
C GLN A 522 15.86 21.65 -53.81
N VAL A 523 15.21 20.51 -53.57
CA VAL A 523 14.85 19.58 -54.65
C VAL A 523 13.80 20.21 -55.56
N SER A 524 12.79 20.91 -55.02
CA SER A 524 11.78 21.60 -55.86
C SER A 524 12.34 22.76 -56.68
N ASP A 525 13.32 23.51 -56.17
CA ASP A 525 13.95 24.62 -56.89
C ASP A 525 14.86 24.16 -58.04
N ILE A 526 15.43 22.95 -57.95
CA ILE A 526 16.21 22.34 -59.04
C ILE A 526 15.31 21.92 -60.24
N PHE A 527 14.00 21.74 -60.01
CA PHE A 527 13.04 21.34 -61.05
C PHE A 527 12.20 22.49 -61.62
N LEU A 528 12.49 23.75 -61.30
CA LEU A 528 11.88 24.88 -61.98
C LEU A 528 12.49 25.08 -63.38
N PRO A 529 11.71 25.00 -64.48
CA PRO A 529 12.24 25.23 -65.81
C PRO A 529 12.64 26.70 -65.95
N VAL A 530 13.92 26.93 -66.22
CA VAL A 530 14.45 28.23 -66.68
C VAL A 530 13.66 28.61 -67.93
N LYS A 531 12.89 29.70 -67.84
CA LYS A 531 12.02 30.21 -68.91
C LYS A 531 12.80 30.80 -70.08
#